data_AF-A0A2D5HQA7-F1
#
_entry.id   AF-A0A2D5HQA7-F1
#
_cell.length_a   1.000
_cell.length_b   1.000
_cell.length_c   1.000
_cell.angle_alpha   90.00
_cell.angle_beta   90.00
_cell.angle_gamma   90.00
#
_symmetry.space_group_name_H-M   'P 1'
#
loop_
_entity.id
_entity.type
_entity.pdbx_description
1 polymer ?
#
loop_
_entity_poly.entity_id
_entity_poly.type
_entity_poly.pdbx_seq_one_letter_code
_entity_poly.pdbx_strand_id
1 'polypeptide(L)'
;MKNKNLLIFLPLLTLFLNCSEEEPVVEYITVTETITVNETSTVEVDPFADSTLEGNITEDTTLDASKIWLLKGRAAVEDGVTLTIPAGTIIKAASGTGADASTLIVARGGTMIANGTADNPIIMTAVADNIQVGGTYPDSGPALNVDTRGLWGGLLILGKAPCSFKSDVTELQIEGIPTSDTNGLYGGSIADDNSGSLQYISIRHGGAEIGEGNEINGLTLGGVGSETTINHIEVLGNVDDGIEFFGGTVNATNLLIWGQGDDAIDIDQAYAGTIDGALVVLTAASDHGFEIDGPEGSAPGRFTLKNATVIGATDDCDAEGVDGEMADFRKGATGDVLNVLFKDFAGGKDVELDASADAATYSAGTLTFANIDVLHPVDDDGNLCSDVETVNKIFDDRSDESSFESDANTFAEVVTEQQDGNGLSDESIFSWTFYKR
;
A
#
# COMPACT_ATOMS: atom_id res chain seq x y z
N MET A 1 46.53 -72.33 -62.75
CA MET A 1 47.09 -73.60 -63.25
C MET A 1 46.60 -74.75 -62.38
N LYS A 2 46.06 -75.83 -63.01
CA LYS A 2 46.01 -77.27 -62.64
C LYS A 2 45.85 -77.68 -61.16
N ASN A 3 45.16 -78.75 -60.77
CA ASN A 3 44.12 -79.64 -61.30
C ASN A 3 43.70 -80.51 -60.08
N LYS A 4 42.47 -80.99 -60.09
CA LYS A 4 41.79 -81.96 -59.19
C LYS A 4 42.67 -83.01 -58.47
N ASN A 5 42.22 -83.45 -57.28
CA ASN A 5 42.06 -84.88 -56.99
C ASN A 5 40.99 -85.17 -55.91
N LEU A 6 40.30 -86.29 -56.16
CA LEU A 6 39.16 -86.91 -55.51
C LEU A 6 39.62 -87.91 -54.44
N LEU A 7 38.89 -88.06 -53.31
CA LEU A 7 38.93 -89.27 -52.48
C LEU A 7 37.63 -89.44 -51.66
N ILE A 8 37.24 -90.70 -51.47
CA ILE A 8 35.95 -91.24 -51.00
C ILE A 8 36.16 -92.01 -49.67
N PHE A 9 35.05 -92.36 -48.98
CA PHE A 9 34.82 -93.42 -47.95
C PHE A 9 35.11 -93.00 -46.49
N LEU A 10 34.36 -93.35 -45.42
CA LEU A 10 33.12 -94.12 -45.11
C LEU A 10 32.81 -93.87 -43.60
N PRO A 11 31.57 -93.93 -43.08
CA PRO A 11 31.26 -93.46 -41.72
C PRO A 11 31.40 -94.53 -40.63
N LEU A 12 31.68 -94.09 -39.38
CA LEU A 12 31.79 -94.93 -38.17
C LEU A 12 30.74 -94.49 -37.13
N LEU A 13 30.06 -95.48 -36.56
CA LEU A 13 28.92 -95.43 -35.63
C LEU A 13 29.40 -95.46 -34.17
N THR A 14 28.81 -94.68 -33.26
CA THR A 14 28.90 -94.91 -31.80
C THR A 14 27.63 -94.49 -31.04
N LEU A 15 27.27 -95.35 -30.07
CA LEU A 15 26.02 -95.43 -29.31
C LEU A 15 25.82 -94.35 -28.24
N PHE A 16 24.54 -94.11 -27.90
CA PHE A 16 24.03 -93.30 -26.80
C PHE A 16 23.85 -94.12 -25.50
N LEU A 17 24.14 -93.49 -24.35
CA LEU A 17 23.68 -93.90 -23.02
C LEU A 17 22.76 -92.80 -22.46
N ASN A 18 21.58 -93.21 -21.97
CA ASN A 18 20.51 -92.34 -21.51
C ASN A 18 20.48 -92.35 -19.96
N CYS A 19 20.45 -91.18 -19.33
CA CYS A 19 20.29 -91.01 -17.88
C CYS A 19 19.06 -90.12 -17.65
N SER A 20 18.09 -90.57 -16.84
CA SER A 20 16.88 -89.82 -16.48
C SER A 20 17.02 -89.25 -15.07
N GLU A 21 16.87 -87.94 -14.90
CA GLU A 21 16.70 -87.28 -13.60
C GLU A 21 15.21 -87.04 -13.35
N GLU A 22 14.74 -87.30 -12.12
CA GLU A 22 13.36 -87.04 -11.67
C GLU A 22 13.14 -85.54 -11.40
N GLU A 23 12.00 -85.00 -11.84
CA GLU A 23 11.63 -83.60 -11.60
C GLU A 23 10.94 -83.39 -10.23
N PRO A 24 11.22 -82.28 -9.51
CA PRO A 24 10.63 -82.03 -8.21
C PRO A 24 9.21 -81.46 -8.31
N VAL A 25 8.34 -81.88 -7.38
CA VAL A 25 6.97 -81.38 -7.22
C VAL A 25 6.99 -80.05 -6.44
N VAL A 26 6.45 -78.98 -7.03
CA VAL A 26 6.31 -77.66 -6.39
C VAL A 26 4.85 -77.47 -5.96
N GLU A 27 4.63 -77.25 -4.66
CA GLU A 27 3.32 -76.98 -4.07
C GLU A 27 3.20 -75.48 -3.77
N TYR A 28 2.17 -74.81 -4.28
CA TYR A 28 1.95 -73.38 -4.12
C TYR A 28 0.95 -73.13 -3.00
N ILE A 29 1.36 -72.39 -1.96
CA ILE A 29 0.48 -71.91 -0.89
C ILE A 29 0.07 -70.48 -1.22
N THR A 30 -1.22 -70.25 -1.45
CA THR A 30 -1.77 -68.90 -1.67
C THR A 30 -2.20 -68.31 -0.34
N VAL A 31 -1.54 -67.24 0.11
CA VAL A 31 -1.95 -66.46 1.29
C VAL A 31 -2.78 -65.27 0.81
N THR A 32 -4.05 -65.25 1.17
CA THR A 32 -4.94 -64.10 0.89
C THR A 32 -4.98 -63.21 2.12
N GLU A 33 -4.31 -62.05 2.05
CA GLU A 33 -4.34 -61.04 3.10
C GLU A 33 -5.36 -59.95 2.74
N THR A 34 -6.37 -59.78 3.58
CA THR A 34 -7.39 -58.75 3.42
C THR A 34 -6.90 -57.48 4.10
N ILE A 35 -6.35 -56.53 3.34
CA ILE A 35 -5.94 -55.21 3.84
C ILE A 35 -7.18 -54.31 3.89
N THR A 36 -7.58 -53.88 5.09
CA THR A 36 -8.59 -52.82 5.25
C THR A 36 -7.89 -51.47 5.24
N VAL A 37 -8.03 -50.71 4.15
CA VAL A 37 -7.53 -49.33 4.05
C VAL A 37 -8.61 -48.41 4.61
N ASN A 38 -8.33 -47.78 5.75
CA ASN A 38 -9.14 -46.67 6.24
C ASN A 38 -8.69 -45.39 5.51
N GLU A 39 -9.38 -45.02 4.43
CA GLU A 39 -9.22 -43.70 3.83
C GLU A 39 -9.88 -42.66 4.74
N THR A 40 -9.05 -41.88 5.43
CA THR A 40 -9.52 -40.68 6.14
C THR A 40 -9.54 -39.53 5.13
N SER A 41 -10.72 -39.23 4.59
CA SER A 41 -10.95 -38.00 3.82
C SER A 41 -11.05 -36.83 4.81
N THR A 42 -9.98 -36.04 4.95
CA THR A 42 -10.09 -34.72 5.57
C THR A 42 -10.84 -33.81 4.61
N VAL A 43 -12.07 -33.44 4.95
CA VAL A 43 -12.76 -32.35 4.26
C VAL A 43 -12.08 -31.07 4.70
N GLU A 44 -11.31 -30.43 3.81
CA GLU A 44 -10.93 -29.03 4.04
C GLU A 44 -12.20 -28.21 4.10
N VAL A 45 -12.51 -27.70 5.29
CA VAL A 45 -13.54 -26.68 5.45
C VAL A 45 -12.86 -25.37 5.07
N ASP A 46 -13.32 -24.76 3.97
CA ASP A 46 -12.89 -23.42 3.61
C ASP A 46 -13.17 -22.48 4.79
N PRO A 47 -12.14 -21.91 5.44
CA PRO A 47 -12.31 -21.08 6.62
C PRO A 47 -13.07 -19.78 6.33
N PHE A 48 -13.30 -19.44 5.05
CA PHE A 48 -13.98 -18.24 4.60
C PHE A 48 -15.34 -18.48 3.93
N ALA A 49 -15.85 -19.73 3.98
CA ALA A 49 -17.03 -20.15 3.24
C ALA A 49 -18.29 -19.30 3.49
N ASP A 50 -18.37 -18.62 4.63
CA ASP A 50 -19.45 -17.71 5.01
C ASP A 50 -18.97 -16.32 5.46
N SER A 51 -17.76 -15.93 5.04
CA SER A 51 -17.12 -14.64 5.33
C SER A 51 -16.24 -14.17 4.16
N THR A 52 -16.81 -14.13 2.95
CA THR A 52 -16.12 -13.61 1.75
C THR A 52 -16.79 -12.33 1.24
N LEU A 53 -15.98 -11.34 0.92
CA LEU A 53 -16.34 -10.13 0.17
C LEU A 53 -15.79 -10.27 -1.25
N GLU A 54 -16.68 -10.37 -2.24
CA GLU A 54 -16.32 -10.46 -3.66
C GLU A 54 -17.43 -9.83 -4.51
N GLY A 55 -17.06 -9.15 -5.60
CA GLY A 55 -18.01 -8.54 -6.52
C GLY A 55 -18.80 -7.37 -5.91
N ASN A 56 -19.97 -7.08 -6.49
CA ASN A 56 -20.77 -5.94 -6.04
C ASN A 56 -21.59 -6.30 -4.79
N ILE A 57 -21.44 -5.48 -3.76
CA ILE A 57 -22.26 -5.47 -2.55
C ILE A 57 -23.46 -4.58 -2.83
N THR A 58 -24.60 -5.21 -3.13
CA THR A 58 -25.81 -4.53 -3.63
C THR A 58 -26.88 -4.31 -2.55
N GLU A 59 -26.60 -4.69 -1.31
CA GLU A 59 -27.50 -4.49 -0.17
C GLU A 59 -26.70 -4.20 1.10
N ASP A 60 -27.32 -3.46 2.03
CA ASP A 60 -26.70 -3.09 3.29
C ASP A 60 -26.16 -4.33 4.00
N THR A 61 -24.87 -4.33 4.27
CA THR A 61 -24.16 -5.48 4.80
C THR A 61 -23.43 -5.08 6.08
N THR A 62 -23.60 -5.85 7.14
CA THR A 62 -22.84 -5.70 8.39
C THR A 62 -21.96 -6.93 8.59
N LEU A 63 -20.66 -6.71 8.71
CA LEU A 63 -19.70 -7.80 8.95
C LEU A 63 -19.81 -8.31 10.39
N ASP A 64 -19.36 -9.55 10.60
CA ASP A 64 -19.26 -10.18 11.92
C ASP A 64 -17.80 -10.19 12.35
N ALA A 65 -17.46 -9.40 13.38
CA ALA A 65 -16.10 -9.27 13.91
C ALA A 65 -15.59 -10.54 14.62
N SER A 66 -16.44 -11.55 14.85
CA SER A 66 -16.00 -12.86 15.34
C SER A 66 -15.35 -13.73 14.27
N LYS A 67 -15.30 -13.24 13.02
CA LYS A 67 -14.74 -13.92 11.86
C LYS A 67 -13.60 -13.13 11.23
N ILE A 68 -12.74 -13.83 10.50
CA ILE A 68 -11.87 -13.22 9.51
C ILE A 68 -12.62 -13.22 8.18
N TRP A 69 -12.62 -12.06 7.50
CA TRP A 69 -13.26 -11.89 6.21
C TRP A 69 -12.24 -12.00 5.09
N LEU A 70 -12.50 -12.83 4.08
CA LEU A 70 -11.70 -12.89 2.87
C LEU A 70 -12.18 -11.81 1.90
N LEU A 71 -11.29 -10.91 1.49
CA LEU A 71 -11.53 -10.03 0.35
C LEU A 71 -10.96 -10.70 -0.90
N LYS A 72 -11.77 -10.94 -1.92
CA LYS A 72 -11.37 -11.71 -3.10
C LYS A 72 -11.74 -11.00 -4.39
N GLY A 73 -10.72 -10.63 -5.16
CA GLY A 73 -10.88 -9.76 -6.33
C GLY A 73 -11.38 -8.38 -5.92
N ARG A 74 -12.02 -7.67 -6.84
CA ARG A 74 -12.68 -6.39 -6.55
C ARG A 74 -14.00 -6.64 -5.83
N ALA A 75 -14.13 -6.09 -4.63
CA ALA A 75 -15.41 -5.97 -3.94
C ALA A 75 -15.84 -4.50 -3.92
N ALA A 76 -17.04 -4.19 -4.41
CA ALA A 76 -17.51 -2.81 -4.55
C ALA A 76 -18.82 -2.57 -3.77
N VAL A 77 -18.83 -1.57 -2.89
CA VAL A 77 -20.05 -1.06 -2.25
C VAL A 77 -20.73 -0.10 -3.22
N GLU A 78 -21.90 -0.48 -3.75
CA GLU A 78 -22.60 0.30 -4.78
C GLU A 78 -23.34 1.54 -4.23
N ASP A 79 -23.77 2.42 -5.14
CA ASP A 79 -24.58 3.61 -4.84
C ASP A 79 -25.82 3.27 -4.00
N GLY A 80 -25.97 3.96 -2.87
CA GLY A 80 -27.08 3.77 -1.94
C GLY A 80 -26.96 2.57 -1.01
N VAL A 81 -25.83 1.86 -1.02
CA VAL A 81 -25.55 0.70 -0.14
C VAL A 81 -24.56 1.08 0.96
N THR A 82 -24.79 0.56 2.17
CA THR A 82 -23.89 0.72 3.30
C THR A 82 -23.19 -0.59 3.67
N LEU A 83 -21.85 -0.57 3.69
CA LEU A 83 -21.03 -1.60 4.34
C LEU A 83 -20.66 -1.16 5.76
N THR A 84 -21.09 -1.91 6.77
CA THR A 84 -20.72 -1.68 8.16
C THR A 84 -19.68 -2.70 8.61
N ILE A 85 -18.51 -2.21 9.04
CA ILE A 85 -17.38 -3.00 9.53
C ILE A 85 -17.23 -2.72 11.03
N PRO A 86 -17.64 -3.64 11.92
CA PRO A 86 -17.49 -3.43 13.37
C PRO A 86 -16.02 -3.39 13.80
N ALA A 87 -15.74 -2.69 14.90
CA ALA A 87 -14.41 -2.64 15.53
C ALA A 87 -13.83 -4.05 15.77
N GLY A 88 -12.51 -4.20 15.59
CA GLY A 88 -11.80 -5.47 15.72
C GLY A 88 -11.96 -6.44 14.54
N THR A 89 -12.69 -6.06 13.49
CA THR A 89 -12.80 -6.89 12.28
C THR A 89 -11.45 -7.00 11.58
N ILE A 90 -11.12 -8.22 11.13
CA ILE A 90 -9.95 -8.49 10.30
C ILE A 90 -10.44 -8.89 8.91
N ILE A 91 -9.96 -8.18 7.90
CA ILE A 91 -10.14 -8.48 6.48
C ILE A 91 -8.79 -8.93 5.93
N LYS A 92 -8.75 -10.11 5.32
CA LYS A 92 -7.59 -10.66 4.63
C LYS A 92 -7.85 -10.72 3.14
N ALA A 93 -7.08 -9.99 2.36
CA ALA A 93 -7.17 -9.98 0.92
C ALA A 93 -6.46 -11.19 0.31
N ALA A 94 -7.13 -11.86 -0.62
CA ALA A 94 -6.55 -12.89 -1.47
C ALA A 94 -5.48 -12.26 -2.37
N SER A 95 -4.41 -13.00 -2.65
CA SER A 95 -3.37 -12.55 -3.58
C SER A 95 -3.98 -12.26 -4.95
N GLY A 96 -3.54 -11.17 -5.56
CA GLY A 96 -3.79 -10.82 -6.96
C GLY A 96 -2.68 -9.87 -7.42
N THR A 97 -2.57 -9.65 -8.72
CA THR A 97 -1.52 -8.78 -9.29
C THR A 97 -2.12 -7.89 -10.36
N GLY A 98 -1.59 -6.68 -10.50
CA GLY A 98 -2.08 -5.72 -11.48
C GLY A 98 -3.60 -5.52 -11.35
N ALA A 99 -4.30 -5.47 -12.49
CA ALA A 99 -5.74 -5.20 -12.52
C ALA A 99 -6.59 -6.27 -11.83
N ASP A 100 -6.03 -7.44 -11.49
CA ASP A 100 -6.71 -8.51 -10.77
C ASP A 100 -6.37 -8.52 -9.26
N ALA A 101 -5.66 -7.51 -8.76
CA ALA A 101 -5.41 -7.33 -7.33
C ALA A 101 -6.73 -7.25 -6.55
N SER A 102 -6.81 -7.96 -5.42
CA SER A 102 -7.99 -7.88 -4.55
C SER A 102 -8.05 -6.50 -3.91
N THR A 103 -9.17 -5.81 -4.01
CA THR A 103 -9.33 -4.44 -3.50
C THR A 103 -10.77 -4.19 -3.05
N LEU A 104 -10.93 -3.35 -2.04
CA LEU A 104 -12.24 -2.91 -1.54
C LEU A 104 -12.49 -1.50 -2.05
N ILE A 105 -13.61 -1.33 -2.75
CA ILE A 105 -14.00 -0.08 -3.39
C ILE A 105 -15.31 0.39 -2.76
N VAL A 106 -15.33 1.61 -2.23
CA VAL A 106 -16.57 2.33 -1.95
C VAL A 106 -16.85 3.19 -3.16
N ALA A 107 -17.73 2.73 -4.04
CA ALA A 107 -18.07 3.44 -5.27
C ALA A 107 -18.86 4.71 -4.95
N ARG A 108 -18.94 5.63 -5.92
CA ARG A 108 -19.71 6.87 -5.79
C ARG A 108 -21.12 6.66 -5.24
N GLY A 109 -21.35 7.20 -4.04
CA GLY A 109 -22.64 7.13 -3.34
C GLY A 109 -22.89 5.86 -2.53
N GLY A 110 -21.95 4.91 -2.56
CA GLY A 110 -21.83 3.89 -1.53
C GLY A 110 -21.33 4.51 -0.23
N THR A 111 -21.50 3.78 0.87
CA THR A 111 -21.12 4.24 2.21
C THR A 111 -20.40 3.14 2.96
N MET A 112 -19.32 3.48 3.65
CA MET A 112 -18.66 2.59 4.59
C MET A 112 -18.65 3.15 6.01
N ILE A 113 -19.14 2.37 6.96
CA ILE A 113 -19.11 2.68 8.39
C ILE A 113 -18.13 1.70 9.05
N ALA A 114 -16.87 2.13 9.17
CA ALA A 114 -15.76 1.36 9.67
C ALA A 114 -15.12 2.09 10.87
N ASN A 115 -15.76 1.97 12.03
CA ASN A 115 -15.37 2.67 13.25
C ASN A 115 -14.71 1.70 14.24
N GLY A 116 -13.42 1.46 14.03
CA GLY A 116 -12.55 0.79 15.01
C GLY A 116 -12.32 1.64 16.25
N THR A 117 -11.50 1.11 17.16
CA THR A 117 -11.00 1.84 18.33
C THR A 117 -9.50 1.57 18.53
N ALA A 118 -8.83 2.37 19.35
CA ALA A 118 -7.42 2.13 19.70
C ALA A 118 -7.18 0.70 20.24
N ASP A 119 -8.13 0.17 21.03
CA ASP A 119 -8.03 -1.19 21.58
C ASP A 119 -8.44 -2.28 20.58
N ASN A 120 -9.33 -1.96 19.63
CA ASN A 120 -9.88 -2.90 18.66
C ASN A 120 -9.91 -2.24 17.27
N PRO A 121 -8.74 -1.98 16.65
CA PRO A 121 -8.69 -1.40 15.33
C PRO A 121 -9.25 -2.39 14.29
N ILE A 122 -9.71 -1.87 13.17
CA ILE A 122 -10.02 -2.68 12.00
C ILE A 122 -8.72 -2.92 11.25
N ILE A 123 -8.46 -4.17 10.85
CA ILE A 123 -7.22 -4.53 10.15
C ILE A 123 -7.57 -5.06 8.76
N MET A 124 -7.01 -4.43 7.73
CA MET A 124 -7.06 -4.88 6.35
C MET A 124 -5.63 -5.29 5.96
N THR A 125 -5.43 -6.55 5.64
CA THR A 125 -4.10 -7.13 5.38
C THR A 125 -4.19 -8.25 4.34
N ALA A 126 -3.10 -8.94 4.03
CA ALA A 126 -3.09 -10.08 3.11
C ALA A 126 -3.42 -11.42 3.81
N VAL A 127 -3.86 -12.42 3.04
CA VAL A 127 -4.02 -13.81 3.52
C VAL A 127 -2.74 -14.42 4.09
N ALA A 128 -1.57 -13.91 3.68
CA ALA A 128 -0.26 -14.34 4.18
C ALA A 128 0.04 -13.83 5.61
N ASP A 129 -0.67 -12.81 6.10
CA ASP A 129 -0.53 -12.32 7.46
C ASP A 129 -1.14 -13.34 8.44
N ASN A 130 -0.36 -13.76 9.44
CA ASN A 130 -0.74 -14.82 10.39
C ASN A 130 -1.59 -14.33 11.58
N ILE A 131 -2.11 -13.10 11.53
CA ILE A 131 -3.04 -12.56 12.52
C ILE A 131 -4.30 -13.45 12.70
N GLN A 132 -4.77 -13.59 13.94
CA GLN A 132 -5.96 -14.38 14.30
C GLN A 132 -7.09 -13.48 14.80
N VAL A 133 -8.33 -14.00 14.83
CA VAL A 133 -9.51 -13.26 15.34
C VAL A 133 -9.24 -12.66 16.71
N GLY A 134 -9.54 -11.37 16.88
CA GLY A 134 -9.33 -10.62 18.13
C GLY A 134 -7.87 -10.21 18.39
N GLY A 135 -6.94 -10.62 17.51
CA GLY A 135 -5.57 -10.17 17.51
C GLY A 135 -5.39 -8.87 16.74
N THR A 136 -4.25 -8.22 16.97
CA THR A 136 -3.80 -7.03 16.24
C THR A 136 -2.40 -7.22 15.62
N TYR A 137 -1.77 -8.36 15.95
CA TYR A 137 -0.47 -8.84 15.52
C TYR A 137 -0.51 -10.39 15.53
N PRO A 138 0.33 -11.11 14.76
CA PRO A 138 0.40 -12.57 14.83
C PRO A 138 0.76 -13.13 16.22
N ASP A 139 -0.05 -14.05 16.73
CA ASP A 139 0.20 -14.73 18.02
C ASP A 139 1.28 -15.83 17.91
N SER A 140 1.59 -16.29 16.69
CA SER A 140 2.62 -17.28 16.42
C SER A 140 3.11 -17.18 14.96
N GLY A 141 4.41 -17.43 14.75
CA GLY A 141 5.05 -17.26 13.44
C GLY A 141 5.55 -15.82 13.21
N PRO A 142 6.33 -15.56 12.14
CA PRO A 142 6.75 -14.20 11.83
C PRO A 142 5.54 -13.38 11.36
N ALA A 143 5.49 -12.11 11.76
CA ALA A 143 4.67 -11.13 11.08
C ALA A 143 5.30 -10.77 9.73
N LEU A 144 4.45 -10.32 8.81
CA LEU A 144 4.94 -9.56 7.68
C LEU A 144 5.62 -8.30 8.22
N ASN A 145 6.77 -7.94 7.64
CA ASN A 145 7.51 -6.76 8.03
C ASN A 145 7.16 -5.59 7.11
N VAL A 146 7.66 -4.39 7.46
CA VAL A 146 7.46 -3.17 6.67
C VAL A 146 7.90 -3.32 5.21
N ASP A 147 8.96 -4.09 4.95
CA ASP A 147 9.47 -4.30 3.58
C ASP A 147 8.56 -5.18 2.71
N THR A 148 7.59 -5.87 3.31
CA THR A 148 6.63 -6.71 2.59
C THR A 148 5.49 -5.87 2.04
N ARG A 149 5.35 -5.82 0.72
CA ARG A 149 4.46 -4.90 0.01
C ARG A 149 3.75 -5.60 -1.15
N GLY A 150 2.71 -4.97 -1.70
CA GLY A 150 2.10 -5.39 -2.97
C GLY A 150 1.37 -6.73 -2.92
N LEU A 151 0.84 -7.12 -1.76
CA LEU A 151 0.17 -8.42 -1.61
C LEU A 151 -1.32 -8.38 -2.02
N TRP A 152 -1.90 -7.18 -2.10
CA TRP A 152 -3.27 -6.90 -2.52
C TRP A 152 -3.41 -5.42 -2.88
N GLY A 153 -4.50 -5.01 -3.54
CA GLY A 153 -4.63 -3.68 -4.12
C GLY A 153 -4.68 -2.55 -3.10
N GLY A 154 -5.56 -2.61 -2.10
CA GLY A 154 -5.74 -1.50 -1.14
C GLY A 154 -7.21 -1.13 -0.97
N LEU A 155 -7.46 0.07 -0.43
CA LEU A 155 -8.79 0.59 -0.15
C LEU A 155 -9.06 1.87 -0.95
N LEU A 156 -10.12 1.89 -1.75
CA LEU A 156 -10.53 3.08 -2.51
C LEU A 156 -11.86 3.63 -1.98
N ILE A 157 -11.90 4.92 -1.68
CA ILE A 157 -13.11 5.67 -1.34
C ILE A 157 -13.36 6.69 -2.43
N LEU A 158 -14.45 6.53 -3.18
CA LEU A 158 -14.75 7.33 -4.36
C LEU A 158 -16.03 8.12 -4.11
N GLY A 159 -15.89 9.45 -4.03
CA GLY A 159 -16.96 10.38 -3.69
C GLY A 159 -17.45 11.21 -4.87
N LYS A 160 -18.43 12.06 -4.58
CA LYS A 160 -19.11 12.96 -5.53
C LYS A 160 -18.62 14.41 -5.43
N ALA A 161 -17.53 14.68 -4.70
CA ALA A 161 -16.98 16.02 -4.52
C ALA A 161 -16.18 16.50 -5.75
N PRO A 162 -16.04 17.84 -5.92
CA PRO A 162 -15.32 18.40 -7.06
C PRO A 162 -13.83 18.00 -7.08
N CYS A 163 -13.30 17.82 -8.29
CA CYS A 163 -11.88 17.64 -8.58
C CYS A 163 -11.50 18.51 -9.78
N SER A 164 -10.22 18.78 -9.97
CA SER A 164 -9.72 19.53 -11.14
C SER A 164 -9.16 18.58 -12.18
N PHE A 165 -10.00 18.17 -13.12
CA PHE A 165 -9.64 17.26 -14.20
C PHE A 165 -9.30 17.98 -15.50
N LYS A 166 -8.41 17.39 -16.27
CA LYS A 166 -8.11 17.82 -17.64
C LYS A 166 -9.38 17.98 -18.48
N SER A 167 -9.44 19.08 -19.26
CA SER A 167 -10.59 19.46 -20.10
C SER A 167 -11.89 19.77 -19.33
N ASP A 168 -11.80 20.00 -18.01
CA ASP A 168 -12.93 20.38 -17.15
C ASP A 168 -14.10 19.39 -17.19
N VAL A 169 -13.79 18.09 -17.29
CA VAL A 169 -14.77 17.03 -17.06
C VAL A 169 -15.17 17.03 -15.58
N THR A 170 -16.34 16.46 -15.26
CA THR A 170 -16.85 16.44 -13.87
C THR A 170 -16.59 15.14 -13.14
N GLU A 171 -16.18 14.11 -13.85
CA GLU A 171 -15.87 12.78 -13.33
C GLU A 171 -14.77 12.13 -14.17
N LEU A 172 -13.96 11.31 -13.53
CA LEU A 172 -12.89 10.55 -14.14
C LEU A 172 -12.92 9.10 -13.62
N GLN A 173 -12.29 8.20 -14.36
CA GLN A 173 -12.03 6.85 -13.89
C GLN A 173 -10.79 6.89 -12.99
N ILE A 174 -10.89 6.39 -11.76
CA ILE A 174 -9.75 6.26 -10.86
C ILE A 174 -8.74 5.27 -11.43
N GLU A 175 -7.48 5.51 -11.11
CA GLU A 175 -6.39 4.63 -11.47
C GLU A 175 -6.56 3.23 -10.85
N GLY A 176 -5.97 2.27 -11.54
CA GLY A 176 -5.99 0.86 -11.22
C GLY A 176 -7.32 0.12 -11.39
N ILE A 177 -8.43 0.84 -11.61
CA ILE A 177 -9.74 0.24 -11.90
C ILE A 177 -10.05 0.35 -13.40
N PRO A 178 -10.31 -0.76 -14.11
CA PRO A 178 -10.61 -0.72 -15.54
C PRO A 178 -11.82 0.15 -15.86
N THR A 179 -11.76 0.94 -16.95
CA THR A 179 -12.87 1.80 -17.43
C THR A 179 -14.18 1.06 -17.74
N SER A 180 -14.15 -0.28 -17.87
CA SER A 180 -15.36 -1.10 -18.00
C SER A 180 -16.10 -1.31 -16.68
N ASP A 181 -15.46 -1.03 -15.54
CA ASP A 181 -16.00 -1.15 -14.19
C ASP A 181 -16.36 0.24 -13.67
N THR A 182 -17.65 0.58 -13.77
CA THR A 182 -18.17 1.90 -13.40
C THR A 182 -18.04 2.21 -11.92
N ASN A 183 -17.73 1.20 -11.08
CA ASN A 183 -17.47 1.42 -9.67
C ASN A 183 -16.21 2.26 -9.42
N GLY A 184 -15.30 2.36 -10.39
CA GLY A 184 -14.10 3.21 -10.31
C GLY A 184 -14.32 4.66 -10.74
N LEU A 185 -15.54 5.08 -11.07
CA LEU A 185 -15.80 6.50 -11.34
C LEU A 185 -15.80 7.31 -10.04
N TYR A 186 -15.13 8.47 -10.05
CA TYR A 186 -15.11 9.42 -8.95
C TYR A 186 -15.31 10.86 -9.44
N GLY A 187 -15.47 11.80 -8.51
CA GLY A 187 -15.71 13.20 -8.81
C GLY A 187 -17.19 13.56 -8.97
N GLY A 188 -17.46 14.86 -8.99
CA GLY A 188 -18.80 15.40 -9.16
C GLY A 188 -18.87 16.87 -8.76
N SER A 189 -19.99 17.27 -8.15
CA SER A 189 -20.24 18.65 -7.76
C SER A 189 -20.73 18.81 -6.31
N ILE A 190 -20.65 17.76 -5.50
CA ILE A 190 -21.21 17.70 -4.14
C ILE A 190 -20.06 17.79 -3.14
N ALA A 191 -19.64 19.02 -2.80
CA ALA A 191 -18.50 19.25 -1.89
C ALA A 191 -18.74 18.74 -0.45
N ASP A 192 -19.98 18.51 -0.07
CA ASP A 192 -20.42 17.93 1.20
C ASP A 192 -20.88 16.47 1.05
N ASP A 193 -20.39 15.75 0.02
CA ASP A 193 -20.64 14.31 -0.12
C ASP A 193 -20.14 13.53 1.10
N ASN A 194 -20.83 12.43 1.41
CA ASN A 194 -20.56 11.63 2.59
C ASN A 194 -20.40 10.15 2.20
N SER A 195 -19.16 9.69 2.13
CA SER A 195 -18.79 8.30 1.86
C SER A 195 -18.74 7.44 3.14
N GLY A 196 -19.04 8.04 4.30
CA GLY A 196 -19.16 7.36 5.59
C GLY A 196 -18.12 7.80 6.63
N SER A 197 -17.71 6.85 7.46
CA SER A 197 -16.85 7.11 8.62
C SER A 197 -15.83 5.99 8.79
N LEU A 198 -14.55 6.34 8.64
CA LEU A 198 -13.40 5.45 8.72
C LEU A 198 -12.53 5.90 9.88
N GLN A 199 -12.47 5.07 10.93
CA GLN A 199 -11.73 5.38 12.14
C GLN A 199 -10.96 4.17 12.68
N TYR A 200 -9.70 4.36 13.08
CA TYR A 200 -8.84 3.31 13.62
C TYR A 200 -8.75 2.10 12.68
N ILE A 201 -8.25 2.35 11.47
CA ILE A 201 -8.07 1.32 10.43
C ILE A 201 -6.58 1.20 10.13
N SER A 202 -6.08 -0.02 10.19
CA SER A 202 -4.71 -0.38 9.79
C SER A 202 -4.76 -1.13 8.47
N ILE A 203 -4.24 -0.53 7.41
CA ILE A 203 -4.17 -1.03 6.04
C ILE A 203 -2.72 -1.47 5.80
N ARG A 204 -2.49 -2.75 5.55
CA ARG A 204 -1.14 -3.33 5.57
C ARG A 204 -0.82 -4.09 4.30
N HIS A 205 0.43 -3.97 3.86
CA HIS A 205 1.04 -4.78 2.80
C HIS A 205 0.27 -4.69 1.47
N GLY A 206 -0.34 -3.52 1.22
CA GLY A 206 -1.21 -3.25 0.09
C GLY A 206 -0.46 -2.72 -1.13
N GLY A 207 -1.26 -2.12 -2.01
CA GLY A 207 -0.86 -1.48 -3.24
C GLY A 207 -0.74 -2.46 -4.41
N ALA A 208 -0.94 -1.96 -5.63
CA ALA A 208 -0.73 -2.75 -6.83
C ALA A 208 -0.26 -1.91 -8.01
N GLU A 209 0.99 -2.14 -8.43
CA GLU A 209 1.53 -1.55 -9.66
C GLU A 209 0.92 -2.25 -10.88
N ILE A 210 0.17 -1.50 -11.71
CA ILE A 210 -0.41 -2.02 -12.96
C ILE A 210 0.38 -1.51 -14.16
N GLY A 211 0.97 -0.32 -14.02
CA GLY A 211 2.05 0.24 -14.83
C GLY A 211 1.99 1.76 -14.83
N GLU A 212 3.15 2.41 -14.99
CA GLU A 212 3.39 3.88 -14.94
C GLU A 212 2.14 4.78 -15.00
N GLY A 213 1.79 5.37 -13.84
CA GLY A 213 0.66 6.29 -13.68
C GLY A 213 -0.68 5.58 -13.82
N ASN A 214 -0.73 4.34 -13.37
CA ASN A 214 -1.93 3.55 -13.19
C ASN A 214 -1.66 2.46 -12.14
N GLU A 215 -1.95 2.79 -10.89
CA GLU A 215 -1.68 1.94 -9.74
C GLU A 215 -2.89 1.90 -8.78
N ILE A 216 -2.78 1.13 -7.70
CA ILE A 216 -3.71 1.18 -6.56
C ILE A 216 -2.88 1.45 -5.32
N ASN A 217 -3.32 2.43 -4.52
CA ASN A 217 -2.61 2.89 -3.33
C ASN A 217 -3.08 2.22 -2.03
N GLY A 218 -2.40 2.53 -0.92
CA GLY A 218 -2.79 2.00 0.38
C GLY A 218 -4.22 2.45 0.74
N LEU A 219 -4.41 3.77 0.78
CA LEU A 219 -5.73 4.39 0.83
C LEU A 219 -5.85 5.44 -0.28
N THR A 220 -6.73 5.20 -1.24
CA THR A 220 -7.08 6.16 -2.29
C THR A 220 -8.35 6.92 -1.92
N LEU A 221 -8.30 8.25 -1.96
CA LEU A 221 -9.43 9.14 -1.68
C LEU A 221 -9.75 9.97 -2.93
N GLY A 222 -10.62 9.45 -3.80
CA GLY A 222 -11.02 10.12 -5.03
C GLY A 222 -12.27 10.96 -4.86
N GLY A 223 -12.16 12.29 -4.92
CA GLY A 223 -13.32 13.19 -4.89
C GLY A 223 -14.19 13.02 -3.64
N VAL A 224 -13.59 12.74 -2.49
CA VAL A 224 -14.30 12.49 -1.24
C VAL A 224 -14.77 13.81 -0.62
N GLY A 225 -16.01 13.87 -0.17
CA GLY A 225 -16.63 15.10 0.35
C GLY A 225 -16.38 15.36 1.84
N SER A 226 -16.60 16.61 2.23
CA SER A 226 -16.29 17.15 3.57
C SER A 226 -17.15 16.61 4.72
N GLU A 227 -18.26 15.91 4.42
CA GLU A 227 -19.05 15.22 5.45
C GLU A 227 -18.54 13.81 5.77
N THR A 228 -17.58 13.30 4.99
CA THR A 228 -16.89 12.03 5.26
C THR A 228 -15.90 12.19 6.40
N THR A 229 -15.82 11.20 7.29
CA THR A 229 -14.82 11.18 8.37
C THR A 229 -13.67 10.24 8.02
N ILE A 230 -12.45 10.76 7.93
CA ILE A 230 -11.20 10.00 7.83
C ILE A 230 -10.34 10.35 9.05
N ASN A 231 -10.12 9.40 9.96
CA ASN A 231 -9.42 9.67 11.21
C ASN A 231 -8.67 8.45 11.76
N HIS A 232 -7.46 8.57 12.29
CA HIS A 232 -6.68 7.44 12.82
C HIS A 232 -6.54 6.31 11.79
N ILE A 233 -5.84 6.59 10.70
CA ILE A 233 -5.52 5.60 9.66
C ILE A 233 -4.04 5.28 9.73
N GLU A 234 -3.70 3.99 9.71
CA GLU A 234 -2.34 3.50 9.49
C GLU A 234 -2.28 2.85 8.11
N VAL A 235 -1.28 3.23 7.32
CA VAL A 235 -0.86 2.52 6.11
C VAL A 235 0.56 2.00 6.33
N LEU A 236 0.75 0.70 6.18
CA LEU A 236 2.02 0.01 6.42
C LEU A 236 2.43 -0.77 5.17
N GLY A 237 3.64 -0.56 4.67
CA GLY A 237 4.20 -1.39 3.62
C GLY A 237 3.35 -1.39 2.35
N ASN A 238 2.97 -0.21 1.84
CA ASN A 238 2.32 -0.13 0.53
C ASN A 238 3.37 -0.24 -0.59
N VAL A 239 3.07 -0.86 -1.73
CA VAL A 239 4.05 -0.91 -2.85
C VAL A 239 4.19 0.42 -3.58
N ASP A 240 3.16 1.25 -3.51
CA ASP A 240 3.02 2.56 -4.15
C ASP A 240 2.79 3.60 -3.04
N ASP A 241 1.89 4.56 -3.21
CA ASP A 241 1.65 5.59 -2.20
C ASP A 241 1.03 5.06 -0.92
N GLY A 242 1.35 5.74 0.18
CA GLY A 242 0.67 5.53 1.46
C GLY A 242 -0.81 5.90 1.36
N ILE A 243 -1.06 7.19 1.19
CA ILE A 243 -2.41 7.76 1.05
C ILE A 243 -2.38 8.79 -0.07
N GLU A 244 -3.27 8.62 -1.04
CA GLU A 244 -3.37 9.53 -2.17
C GLU A 244 -4.74 10.22 -2.21
N PHE A 245 -4.73 11.54 -2.40
CA PHE A 245 -5.89 12.40 -2.45
C PHE A 245 -6.10 12.96 -3.87
N PHE A 246 -6.99 12.34 -4.63
CA PHE A 246 -7.40 12.86 -5.94
C PHE A 246 -8.58 13.84 -5.80
N GLY A 247 -8.27 15.14 -5.74
CA GLY A 247 -9.30 16.18 -5.58
C GLY A 247 -10.16 15.99 -4.32
N GLY A 248 -11.35 16.58 -4.31
CA GLY A 248 -12.28 16.49 -3.18
C GLY A 248 -12.03 17.51 -2.07
N THR A 249 -12.78 17.36 -0.97
CA THR A 249 -12.90 18.35 0.12
C THR A 249 -12.94 17.71 1.50
N VAL A 250 -12.72 16.40 1.58
CA VAL A 250 -12.66 15.65 2.85
C VAL A 250 -11.59 16.24 3.77
N ASN A 251 -11.80 16.17 5.09
CA ASN A 251 -10.72 16.44 6.03
C ASN A 251 -10.23 15.12 6.61
N ALA A 252 -8.92 14.95 6.72
CA ALA A 252 -8.27 13.78 7.27
C ALA A 252 -7.44 14.15 8.49
N THR A 253 -7.50 13.33 9.54
CA THR A 253 -6.77 13.60 10.78
C THR A 253 -6.06 12.36 11.32
N ASN A 254 -4.90 12.54 11.94
CA ASN A 254 -4.13 11.46 12.56
C ASN A 254 -3.83 10.31 11.60
N LEU A 255 -2.99 10.59 10.60
CA LEU A 255 -2.55 9.63 9.59
C LEU A 255 -1.15 9.11 9.97
N LEU A 256 -0.93 7.80 9.88
CA LEU A 256 0.38 7.19 9.98
C LEU A 256 0.68 6.45 8.69
N ILE A 257 1.82 6.75 8.08
CA ILE A 257 2.32 6.04 6.90
C ILE A 257 3.72 5.54 7.22
N TRP A 258 3.96 4.25 7.02
CA TRP A 258 5.26 3.64 7.27
C TRP A 258 5.67 2.71 6.13
N GLY A 259 6.77 3.05 5.47
CA GLY A 259 7.44 2.22 4.48
C GLY A 259 6.61 1.92 3.24
N GLN A 260 5.91 2.93 2.73
CA GLN A 260 5.36 2.91 1.39
C GLN A 260 6.47 2.87 0.33
N GLY A 261 6.14 2.50 -0.91
CA GLY A 261 7.10 2.30 -1.99
C GLY A 261 7.28 3.48 -2.93
N ASP A 262 6.37 4.43 -2.88
CA ASP A 262 6.47 5.71 -3.58
C ASP A 262 6.24 6.82 -2.54
N ASP A 263 5.17 7.60 -2.65
CA ASP A 263 4.97 8.79 -1.82
C ASP A 263 4.09 8.55 -0.60
N ALA A 264 4.48 9.10 0.55
CA ALA A 264 3.74 8.81 1.76
C ALA A 264 2.35 9.46 1.77
N ILE A 265 2.30 10.73 1.38
CA ILE A 265 1.05 11.46 1.10
C ILE A 265 1.21 12.10 -0.27
N ASP A 266 0.40 11.62 -1.22
CA ASP A 266 0.24 12.24 -2.53
C ASP A 266 -1.06 13.05 -2.56
N ILE A 267 -0.99 14.27 -3.09
CA ILE A 267 -2.13 15.14 -3.34
C ILE A 267 -2.17 15.52 -4.80
N ASP A 268 -3.32 15.29 -5.40
CA ASP A 268 -3.47 15.46 -6.83
C ASP A 268 -4.80 16.16 -7.18
N GLN A 269 -4.89 16.68 -8.40
CA GLN A 269 -6.14 17.19 -8.98
C GLN A 269 -6.89 18.22 -8.12
N ALA A 270 -6.12 19.09 -7.45
CA ALA A 270 -6.60 20.21 -6.65
C ALA A 270 -7.51 19.84 -5.47
N TYR A 271 -7.09 18.87 -4.66
CA TYR A 271 -7.68 18.64 -3.35
C TYR A 271 -7.79 19.94 -2.53
N ALA A 272 -8.94 20.14 -1.90
CA ALA A 272 -9.30 21.36 -1.17
C ALA A 272 -9.69 21.08 0.29
N GLY A 273 -9.21 19.97 0.83
CA GLY A 273 -9.42 19.57 2.22
C GLY A 273 -8.25 19.91 3.14
N THR A 274 -8.37 19.49 4.40
CA THR A 274 -7.32 19.62 5.42
C THR A 274 -6.79 18.26 5.85
N ILE A 275 -5.47 18.10 5.86
CA ILE A 275 -4.74 17.03 6.53
C ILE A 275 -4.16 17.61 7.82
N ASP A 276 -4.57 17.09 8.98
CA ASP A 276 -4.15 17.57 10.29
C ASP A 276 -3.64 16.42 11.17
N GLY A 277 -2.33 16.40 11.40
CA GLY A 277 -1.67 15.34 12.14
C GLY A 277 -1.29 14.17 11.24
N ALA A 278 -0.02 14.12 10.83
CA ALA A 278 0.53 12.99 10.07
C ALA A 278 1.89 12.57 10.64
N LEU A 279 2.12 11.26 10.76
CA LEU A 279 3.43 10.67 11.01
C LEU A 279 3.83 9.87 9.77
N VAL A 280 4.84 10.34 9.06
CA VAL A 280 5.45 9.64 7.92
C VAL A 280 6.79 9.08 8.36
N VAL A 281 7.01 7.81 8.10
CA VAL A 281 8.27 7.12 8.37
C VAL A 281 8.72 6.44 7.08
N LEU A 282 9.70 7.04 6.43
CA LEU A 282 10.27 6.52 5.20
C LEU A 282 11.14 5.29 5.49
N THR A 283 11.31 4.45 4.49
CA THR A 283 12.26 3.32 4.48
C THR A 283 13.11 3.40 3.22
N ALA A 284 14.07 2.50 3.09
CA ALA A 284 14.93 2.38 1.90
C ALA A 284 14.18 2.29 0.56
N ALA A 285 12.87 2.05 0.56
CA ALA A 285 12.11 1.93 -0.67
C ALA A 285 11.07 3.03 -0.87
N SER A 286 11.04 4.03 -0.01
CA SER A 286 10.09 5.15 -0.06
C SER A 286 10.69 6.32 -0.86
N ASP A 287 9.88 6.96 -1.70
CA ASP A 287 10.32 8.12 -2.50
C ASP A 287 10.14 9.43 -1.72
N HIS A 288 8.98 10.11 -1.76
CA HIS A 288 8.82 11.37 -1.04
C HIS A 288 8.04 11.23 0.27
N GLY A 289 8.37 12.12 1.21
CA GLY A 289 7.52 12.39 2.37
C GLY A 289 6.15 12.93 1.95
N PHE A 290 6.14 13.90 1.03
CA PHE A 290 4.95 14.46 0.41
C PHE A 290 5.18 14.65 -1.09
N GLU A 291 4.24 14.25 -1.93
CA GLU A 291 4.20 14.64 -3.34
C GLU A 291 2.92 15.42 -3.59
N ILE A 292 3.02 16.59 -4.22
CA ILE A 292 1.91 17.53 -4.30
C ILE A 292 1.79 18.07 -5.71
N ASP A 293 0.76 17.63 -6.41
CA ASP A 293 0.41 18.05 -7.75
C ASP A 293 -0.70 19.13 -7.78
N GLY A 294 -0.52 20.06 -8.71
CA GLY A 294 -1.48 21.10 -9.01
C GLY A 294 -2.76 20.63 -9.75
N PRO A 295 -3.68 21.57 -10.03
CA PRO A 295 -4.88 21.29 -10.82
C PRO A 295 -4.55 20.84 -12.26
N GLU A 296 -5.17 19.76 -12.74
CA GLU A 296 -5.09 19.40 -14.17
C GLU A 296 -6.08 20.20 -15.05
N GLY A 297 -7.13 20.71 -14.42
CA GLY A 297 -8.19 21.51 -15.04
C GLY A 297 -8.21 22.95 -14.56
N SER A 298 -9.36 23.60 -14.70
CA SER A 298 -9.56 24.98 -14.23
C SER A 298 -10.20 25.08 -12.84
N ALA A 299 -10.64 23.96 -12.26
CA ALA A 299 -11.27 23.98 -10.94
C ALA A 299 -10.20 24.35 -9.89
N PRO A 300 -10.47 25.35 -9.03
CA PRO A 300 -9.53 25.72 -7.99
C PRO A 300 -9.58 24.69 -6.86
N GLY A 301 -8.42 24.42 -6.28
CA GLY A 301 -8.25 23.72 -5.03
C GLY A 301 -7.20 24.45 -4.20
N ARG A 302 -7.19 24.18 -2.91
CA ARG A 302 -6.12 24.66 -2.02
C ARG A 302 -6.17 23.79 -0.78
N PHE A 303 -5.25 22.84 -0.69
CA PHE A 303 -5.17 21.97 0.48
C PHE A 303 -4.62 22.74 1.69
N THR A 304 -4.82 22.19 2.87
CA THR A 304 -4.06 22.58 4.06
C THR A 304 -3.45 21.33 4.67
N LEU A 305 -2.12 21.24 4.71
CA LEU A 305 -1.39 20.19 5.41
C LEU A 305 -0.77 20.81 6.65
N LYS A 306 -1.06 20.25 7.83
CA LYS A 306 -0.48 20.77 9.06
C LYS A 306 -0.22 19.74 10.15
N ASN A 307 0.71 20.10 11.05
CA ASN A 307 1.11 19.30 12.22
C ASN A 307 1.65 17.92 11.80
N ALA A 308 2.54 17.89 10.82
CA ALA A 308 3.09 16.65 10.26
C ALA A 308 4.55 16.45 10.66
N THR A 309 4.91 15.22 11.05
CA THR A 309 6.29 14.81 11.26
C THR A 309 6.67 13.79 10.21
N VAL A 310 7.75 14.05 9.49
CA VAL A 310 8.31 13.19 8.44
C VAL A 310 9.70 12.77 8.85
N ILE A 311 9.94 11.45 8.86
CA ILE A 311 11.21 10.84 9.24
C ILE A 311 11.83 10.23 7.98
N GLY A 312 13.02 10.70 7.61
CA GLY A 312 13.78 10.20 6.48
C GLY A 312 14.38 8.81 6.74
N ALA A 313 14.77 8.13 5.66
CA ALA A 313 15.46 6.84 5.71
C ALA A 313 16.98 7.06 5.65
N THR A 314 17.60 7.29 6.81
CA THR A 314 19.05 7.52 6.94
C THR A 314 19.63 6.58 8.00
N ASP A 315 20.73 5.91 7.69
CA ASP A 315 21.51 5.06 8.60
C ASP A 315 22.96 5.55 8.63
N ASP A 316 23.49 5.83 9.83
CA ASP A 316 24.87 6.35 10.04
C ASP A 316 25.29 7.47 9.05
N CYS A 317 24.43 8.48 8.90
CA CYS A 317 24.60 9.62 7.97
C CYS A 317 24.48 9.32 6.47
N ASP A 318 24.29 8.06 6.08
CA ASP A 318 24.08 7.65 4.69
C ASP A 318 22.59 7.43 4.45
N ALA A 319 22.08 7.96 3.32
CA ALA A 319 20.72 7.68 2.93
C ALA A 319 20.53 6.21 2.52
N GLU A 320 19.36 5.66 2.82
CA GLU A 320 19.03 4.28 2.48
C GLU A 320 18.26 4.17 1.15
N GLY A 321 18.66 3.18 0.34
CA GLY A 321 17.90 2.68 -0.80
C GLY A 321 17.62 3.69 -1.92
N VAL A 322 16.34 3.99 -2.22
CA VAL A 322 15.95 4.90 -3.32
C VAL A 322 16.23 6.37 -3.01
N ASP A 323 16.75 6.66 -1.81
CA ASP A 323 17.24 7.98 -1.45
C ASP A 323 16.11 9.01 -1.39
N GLY A 324 15.06 8.72 -0.62
CA GLY A 324 13.82 9.50 -0.59
C GLY A 324 13.93 10.92 -0.03
N GLU A 325 13.11 11.83 -0.56
CA GLU A 325 13.15 13.28 -0.35
C GLU A 325 12.06 13.78 0.64
N MET A 326 12.19 15.04 1.10
CA MET A 326 11.28 15.56 2.13
C MET A 326 9.90 15.84 1.53
N ALA A 327 9.87 16.55 0.41
CA ALA A 327 8.65 16.81 -0.34
C ALA A 327 8.93 17.30 -1.77
N ASP A 328 8.08 16.93 -2.73
CA ASP A 328 8.08 17.46 -4.09
C ASP A 328 6.75 18.18 -4.41
N PHE A 329 6.85 19.37 -5.00
CA PHE A 329 5.72 20.20 -5.42
C PHE A 329 5.78 20.43 -6.91
N ARG A 330 4.77 19.93 -7.62
CA ARG A 330 4.76 19.90 -9.08
C ARG A 330 3.43 20.39 -9.66
N LYS A 331 3.46 20.60 -10.98
CA LYS A 331 2.28 20.88 -11.83
C LYS A 331 1.47 22.10 -11.38
N GLY A 332 2.09 23.06 -10.70
CA GLY A 332 1.45 24.28 -10.20
C GLY A 332 0.67 24.03 -8.91
N ALA A 333 1.28 23.32 -7.96
CA ALA A 333 0.68 23.02 -6.66
C ALA A 333 0.16 24.27 -5.93
N THR A 334 -0.95 24.12 -5.19
CA THR A 334 -1.55 25.21 -4.40
C THR A 334 -2.03 24.72 -3.05
N GLY A 335 -1.61 25.37 -1.97
CA GLY A 335 -1.95 24.94 -0.62
C GLY A 335 -1.27 25.74 0.48
N ASP A 336 -1.49 25.28 1.71
CA ASP A 336 -0.78 25.72 2.91
C ASP A 336 -0.05 24.52 3.53
N VAL A 337 1.26 24.64 3.74
CA VAL A 337 2.09 23.68 4.48
C VAL A 337 2.52 24.32 5.78
N LEU A 338 2.00 23.84 6.90
CA LEU A 338 2.09 24.52 8.19
C LEU A 338 2.58 23.58 9.28
N ASN A 339 3.44 24.06 10.18
CA ASN A 339 3.78 23.31 11.40
C ASN A 339 4.35 21.92 11.10
N VAL A 340 5.38 21.84 10.26
CA VAL A 340 5.98 20.57 9.83
C VAL A 340 7.32 20.34 10.51
N LEU A 341 7.63 19.10 10.86
CA LEU A 341 8.95 18.67 11.28
C LEU A 341 9.49 17.65 10.27
N PHE A 342 10.57 17.98 9.58
CA PHE A 342 11.38 17.02 8.85
C PHE A 342 12.55 16.61 9.73
N LYS A 343 12.80 15.31 9.89
CA LYS A 343 13.96 14.82 10.63
C LYS A 343 14.61 13.60 10.00
N ASP A 344 15.89 13.41 10.30
CA ASP A 344 16.66 12.23 9.91
C ASP A 344 16.78 12.03 8.38
N PHE A 345 16.90 13.13 7.63
CA PHE A 345 17.22 13.13 6.20
C PHE A 345 18.70 13.42 5.96
N ALA A 346 19.35 12.60 5.14
CA ALA A 346 20.73 12.81 4.73
C ALA A 346 20.93 14.12 3.95
N GLY A 347 22.20 14.50 3.74
CA GLY A 347 22.54 15.67 2.94
C GLY A 347 22.08 15.55 1.49
N GLY A 348 21.59 16.65 0.91
CA GLY A 348 21.07 16.68 -0.46
C GLY A 348 19.61 16.28 -0.58
N LYS A 349 18.87 16.21 0.54
CA LYS A 349 17.41 16.05 0.58
C LYS A 349 16.72 17.36 0.82
N ASP A 350 15.68 17.57 0.05
CA ASP A 350 15.06 18.86 -0.16
C ASP A 350 13.53 18.79 -0.08
N VAL A 351 12.98 19.99 0.05
CA VAL A 351 11.62 20.37 -0.27
C VAL A 351 11.72 21.12 -1.59
N GLU A 352 11.21 20.52 -2.66
CA GLU A 352 11.44 20.95 -4.03
C GLU A 352 10.22 21.68 -4.61
N LEU A 353 10.45 22.76 -5.37
CA LEU A 353 9.53 23.22 -6.41
C LEU A 353 10.10 22.74 -7.76
N ASP A 354 9.45 21.77 -8.39
CA ASP A 354 9.98 21.04 -9.54
C ASP A 354 10.11 21.93 -10.79
N ALA A 355 9.15 22.84 -11.00
CA ALA A 355 9.09 23.62 -12.24
C ALA A 355 8.60 25.06 -12.07
N SER A 356 8.72 25.83 -13.16
CA SER A 356 8.24 27.22 -13.28
C SER A 356 6.78 27.42 -12.84
N ALA A 357 5.94 26.40 -12.96
CA ALA A 357 4.54 26.48 -12.54
C ALA A 357 4.42 26.60 -11.01
N ASP A 358 5.24 25.87 -10.29
CA ASP A 358 5.29 25.78 -8.83
C ASP A 358 5.96 27.03 -8.23
N ALA A 359 7.06 27.46 -8.86
CA ALA A 359 7.67 28.77 -8.60
C ALA A 359 6.66 29.93 -8.75
N ALA A 360 5.77 29.84 -9.74
CA ALA A 360 4.73 30.85 -9.98
C ALA A 360 3.62 30.82 -8.92
N THR A 361 3.17 29.65 -8.46
CA THR A 361 2.15 29.54 -7.41
C THR A 361 2.70 29.96 -6.04
N TYR A 362 3.97 29.64 -5.74
CA TYR A 362 4.67 30.17 -4.58
C TYR A 362 4.76 31.70 -4.63
N SER A 363 5.26 32.26 -5.74
CA SER A 363 5.41 33.72 -5.92
C SER A 363 4.08 34.47 -5.87
N ALA A 364 2.98 33.82 -6.25
CA ALA A 364 1.63 34.35 -6.16
C ALA A 364 1.03 34.29 -4.74
N GLY A 365 1.65 33.55 -3.82
CA GLY A 365 1.16 33.29 -2.47
C GLY A 365 -0.04 32.34 -2.43
N THR A 366 -0.22 31.52 -3.48
CA THR A 366 -1.26 30.47 -3.51
C THR A 366 -0.74 29.14 -2.98
N LEU A 367 0.57 28.90 -3.08
CA LEU A 367 1.31 27.91 -2.31
C LEU A 367 2.12 28.63 -1.23
N THR A 368 1.97 28.24 0.03
CA THR A 368 2.62 28.93 1.17
C THR A 368 3.11 27.96 2.24
N PHE A 369 4.20 28.34 2.88
CA PHE A 369 4.89 27.56 3.91
C PHE A 369 5.00 28.38 5.20
N ALA A 370 4.84 27.74 6.36
CA ALA A 370 5.07 28.39 7.65
C ALA A 370 5.40 27.39 8.77
N ASN A 371 6.31 27.79 9.65
CA ASN A 371 6.72 27.04 10.84
C ASN A 371 7.19 25.62 10.50
N ILE A 372 8.33 25.52 9.82
CA ILE A 372 8.94 24.25 9.44
C ILE A 372 10.26 24.07 10.19
N ASP A 373 10.36 22.98 10.94
CA ASP A 373 11.61 22.57 11.58
C ASP A 373 12.31 21.51 10.72
N VAL A 374 13.64 21.63 10.63
CA VAL A 374 14.52 20.58 10.13
C VAL A 374 15.45 20.13 11.25
N LEU A 375 15.37 18.85 11.61
CA LEU A 375 16.27 18.20 12.56
C LEU A 375 17.18 17.23 11.80
N HIS A 376 18.44 17.63 11.63
CA HIS A 376 19.40 16.83 10.88
C HIS A 376 19.75 15.49 11.56
N PRO A 377 20.12 14.48 10.76
CA PRO A 377 20.51 13.17 11.28
C PRO A 377 21.78 13.24 12.13
N VAL A 378 21.91 12.26 13.01
CA VAL A 378 23.11 12.00 13.80
C VAL A 378 23.66 10.62 13.46
N ASP A 379 24.98 10.47 13.58
CA ASP A 379 25.67 9.19 13.47
C ASP A 379 25.33 8.24 14.64
N ASP A 380 25.79 6.99 14.55
CA ASP A 380 25.59 5.97 15.60
C ASP A 380 26.15 6.37 16.98
N ASP A 381 27.13 7.28 17.00
CA ASP A 381 27.74 7.82 18.22
C ASP A 381 26.99 9.07 18.75
N GLY A 382 25.94 9.53 18.06
CA GLY A 382 25.10 10.68 18.40
C GLY A 382 25.70 12.04 17.99
N ASN A 383 26.68 12.07 17.09
CA ASN A 383 27.22 13.30 16.54
C ASN A 383 26.44 13.72 15.29
N LEU A 384 26.24 15.03 15.12
CA LEU A 384 25.64 15.59 13.90
C LEU A 384 26.44 15.17 12.66
N CYS A 385 25.75 14.67 11.64
CA CYS A 385 26.34 14.30 10.36
C CYS A 385 27.07 15.48 9.69
N SER A 386 28.18 15.22 9.00
CA SER A 386 29.02 16.28 8.44
C SER A 386 28.43 16.95 7.20
N ASP A 387 27.58 16.22 6.48
CA ASP A 387 27.13 16.59 5.13
C ASP A 387 25.73 17.23 5.14
N VAL A 388 25.35 17.81 6.27
CA VAL A 388 24.07 18.51 6.45
C VAL A 388 24.03 19.84 5.70
N GLU A 389 22.83 20.23 5.27
CA GLU A 389 22.62 21.42 4.44
C GLU A 389 21.94 22.57 5.18
N THR A 390 22.14 23.80 4.70
CA THR A 390 21.46 24.98 5.24
C THR A 390 20.03 25.04 4.71
N VAL A 391 19.12 25.71 5.45
CA VAL A 391 17.71 25.88 5.06
C VAL A 391 17.55 26.33 3.61
N ASN A 392 18.32 27.32 3.14
CA ASN A 392 18.26 27.85 1.77
C ASN A 392 18.82 26.91 0.68
N LYS A 393 19.23 25.69 1.04
CA LYS A 393 19.57 24.63 0.10
C LYS A 393 18.57 23.49 0.17
N ILE A 394 18.01 23.25 1.35
CA ILE A 394 16.95 22.25 1.57
C ILE A 394 15.68 22.68 0.87
N PHE A 395 15.33 23.97 0.90
CA PHE A 395 14.21 24.46 0.10
C PHE A 395 14.77 24.94 -1.22
N ASP A 396 14.46 24.23 -2.32
CA ASP A 396 15.05 24.41 -3.64
C ASP A 396 13.95 24.66 -4.69
N ASP A 397 14.10 25.70 -5.51
CA ASP A 397 13.27 25.91 -6.70
C ASP A 397 14.14 25.59 -7.93
N ARG A 398 13.93 24.40 -8.52
CA ARG A 398 14.74 23.93 -9.65
C ARG A 398 14.68 24.84 -10.87
N SER A 399 13.64 25.66 -10.98
CA SER A 399 13.48 26.58 -12.08
C SER A 399 14.33 27.86 -11.93
N ASP A 400 14.81 28.17 -10.72
CA ASP A 400 15.45 29.43 -10.35
C ASP A 400 14.56 30.67 -10.67
N GLU A 401 13.22 30.53 -10.72
CA GLU A 401 12.30 31.60 -11.14
C GLU A 401 11.58 32.30 -9.99
N SER A 402 11.72 31.82 -8.75
CA SER A 402 11.15 32.42 -7.55
C SER A 402 12.20 32.87 -6.53
N SER A 403 11.72 33.23 -5.33
CA SER A 403 12.57 33.58 -4.18
C SER A 403 12.61 32.48 -3.11
N PHE A 404 12.11 31.28 -3.41
CA PHE A 404 11.83 30.21 -2.44
C PHE A 404 13.02 29.90 -1.52
N GLU A 405 14.20 29.66 -2.09
CA GLU A 405 15.44 29.35 -1.36
C GLU A 405 15.86 30.52 -0.46
N SER A 406 15.76 31.74 -1.00
CA SER A 406 16.18 32.95 -0.30
C SER A 406 15.22 33.34 0.83
N ASP A 407 13.94 33.03 0.66
CA ASP A 407 12.88 33.27 1.62
C ASP A 407 12.80 32.17 2.68
N ALA A 408 13.45 31.02 2.48
CA ALA A 408 13.28 29.84 3.32
C ALA A 408 13.51 30.09 4.81
N ASN A 409 14.48 30.94 5.16
CA ASN A 409 14.73 31.34 6.56
C ASN A 409 13.60 32.17 7.21
N THR A 410 12.55 32.53 6.46
CA THR A 410 11.37 33.23 6.98
C THR A 410 10.26 32.28 7.44
N PHE A 411 10.28 31.04 6.97
CA PHE A 411 9.26 30.04 7.28
C PHE A 411 9.83 28.72 7.81
N ALA A 412 11.13 28.48 7.68
CA ALA A 412 11.82 27.28 8.13
C ALA A 412 13.10 27.58 8.92
N GLU A 413 13.46 26.66 9.82
CA GLU A 413 14.72 26.71 10.58
C GLU A 413 15.32 25.31 10.80
N VAL A 414 16.67 25.25 10.84
CA VAL A 414 17.39 24.06 11.31
C VAL A 414 17.51 24.13 12.82
N VAL A 415 17.08 23.06 13.50
CA VAL A 415 16.95 23.00 14.96
C VAL A 415 17.68 21.78 15.52
N THR A 416 18.01 21.83 16.82
CA THR A 416 18.58 20.68 17.55
C THR A 416 17.53 19.88 18.32
N GLU A 417 16.32 20.43 18.43
CA GLU A 417 15.13 19.80 19.02
C GLU A 417 13.88 20.42 18.37
N GLN A 418 12.82 19.63 18.25
CA GLN A 418 11.52 20.08 17.75
C GLN A 418 11.03 21.29 18.57
N GLN A 419 10.64 22.35 17.88
CA GLN A 419 10.05 23.55 18.47
C GLN A 419 8.57 23.35 18.77
N ASP A 420 8.10 24.02 19.83
CA ASP A 420 6.70 23.97 20.24
C ASP A 420 5.76 24.36 19.10
N GLY A 421 4.94 23.41 18.66
CA GLY A 421 3.91 23.64 17.63
C GLY A 421 4.31 23.23 16.21
N ASN A 422 5.55 22.77 15.98
CA ASN A 422 5.98 22.22 14.68
C ASN A 422 5.98 20.70 14.75
N GLY A 423 5.48 20.02 13.72
CA GLY A 423 5.28 18.58 13.72
C GLY A 423 4.18 18.09 14.65
N LEU A 424 4.18 16.79 14.93
CA LEU A 424 3.25 16.18 15.87
C LEU A 424 3.59 16.55 17.31
N SER A 425 2.60 17.06 18.05
CA SER A 425 2.77 17.38 19.48
C SER A 425 2.74 16.16 20.41
N ASP A 426 2.14 15.05 19.96
CA ASP A 426 2.03 13.80 20.73
C ASP A 426 1.92 12.60 19.79
N GLU A 427 3.03 11.88 19.60
CA GLU A 427 3.03 10.64 18.81
C GLU A 427 2.29 9.48 19.49
N SER A 428 1.92 9.58 20.78
CA SER A 428 1.22 8.50 21.49
C SER A 428 -0.20 8.26 20.97
N ILE A 429 -0.74 9.20 20.19
CA ILE A 429 -1.99 9.02 19.43
C ILE A 429 -1.92 7.83 18.46
N PHE A 430 -0.71 7.42 18.06
CA PHE A 430 -0.46 6.25 17.22
C PHE A 430 -0.08 4.99 18.01
N SER A 431 -0.25 4.96 19.33
CA SER A 431 0.07 3.78 20.15
C SER A 431 -0.72 2.51 19.83
N TRP A 432 -1.84 2.62 19.10
CA TRP A 432 -2.66 1.50 18.66
C TRP A 432 -2.12 0.77 17.42
N THR A 433 -1.23 1.44 16.68
CA THR A 433 -0.74 1.03 15.35
C THR A 433 0.22 -0.17 15.41
N PHE A 434 0.52 -0.75 14.25
CA PHE A 434 1.59 -1.74 14.10
C PHE A 434 2.97 -1.09 14.31
N TYR A 435 3.16 0.15 13.87
CA TYR A 435 4.42 0.90 14.02
C TYR A 435 4.96 0.97 15.46
N LYS A 436 4.08 1.03 16.47
CA LYS A 436 4.49 1.16 17.89
C LYS A 436 4.72 -0.20 18.60
N ARG A 437 4.87 -1.31 17.86
CA ARG A 437 4.94 -2.67 18.42
C ARG A 437 6.25 -3.40 18.23
#